data_AF-A0A7L2YWB8-F1
#
_entry.id   AF-A0A7L2YWB8-F1
#
_cell.length_a   1.000
_cell.length_b   1.000
_cell.length_c   1.000
_cell.angle_alpha   90.00
_cell.angle_beta   90.00
_cell.angle_gamma   90.00
#
_symmetry.space_group_name_H-M   'P 1'
#
loop_
_entity.id
_entity.type
_entity.pdbx_description
1 polymer ?
#
loop_
_entity_poly.entity_id
_entity_poly.type
_entity_poly.pdbx_seq_one_letter_code
_entity_poly.pdbx_strand_id
1 'polypeptide(L)'
;DIIKEQNRELRGTQRAITRDRAALEKQEKQLELEIKKMAKTGNKEACKVLAKQLVQLRKQKNRTYAVSSKVTSMSTQTKVMNSQMKMAGAMSTTAKTMQAVNKKMDPQKTLQTMQNFQKENMKMEMTEEM
;
A
#
# COMPACT_ATOMS: atom_id res chain seq x y z
N ASP A 1 12.56 -10.02 6.11
CA ASP A 1 11.50 -10.91 5.59
C ASP A 1 10.07 -10.55 5.98
N ILE A 2 9.87 -9.83 7.10
CA ILE A 2 8.55 -9.42 7.64
C ILE A 2 7.61 -8.76 6.61
N ILE A 3 8.09 -7.80 5.79
CA ILE A 3 7.20 -7.10 4.84
C ILE A 3 6.73 -8.02 3.70
N LYS A 4 7.55 -8.99 3.28
CA LYS A 4 7.14 -9.97 2.25
C LYS A 4 6.07 -10.91 2.79
N GLU A 5 6.23 -11.33 4.05
CA GLU A 5 5.25 -12.16 4.76
C GLU A 5 3.91 -11.44 4.95
N GLN A 6 3.93 -10.19 5.45
CA GLN A 6 2.73 -9.36 5.57
C GLN A 6 2.00 -9.19 4.23
N ASN A 7 2.73 -8.97 3.13
CA ASN A 7 2.11 -8.91 1.80
C ASN A 7 1.46 -10.23 1.38
N ARG A 8 2.06 -11.38 1.72
CA ARG A 8 1.49 -12.69 1.44
C ARG A 8 0.22 -12.93 2.25
N GLU A 9 0.24 -12.58 3.52
CA GLU A 9 -0.91 -12.67 4.42
C GLU A 9 -2.06 -11.79 3.95
N LEU A 10 -1.82 -10.51 3.66
CA LEU A 10 -2.84 -9.58 3.16
C LEU A 10 -3.48 -10.07 1.84
N ARG A 11 -2.69 -10.64 0.93
CA ARG A 11 -3.22 -11.28 -0.29
C ARG A 11 -4.05 -12.52 0.02
N GLY A 12 -3.66 -13.31 1.03
CA GLY A 12 -4.43 -14.43 1.54
C GLY A 12 -5.79 -13.97 2.06
N THR A 13 -5.81 -12.98 2.93
CA THR A 13 -7.01 -12.37 3.50
C THR A 13 -7.94 -11.80 2.43
N GLN A 14 -7.39 -11.09 1.44
CA GLN A 14 -8.18 -10.56 0.33
C GLN A 14 -8.91 -11.67 -0.46
N ARG A 15 -8.25 -12.81 -0.68
CA ARG A 15 -8.88 -13.99 -1.33
C ARG A 15 -9.91 -14.66 -0.44
N ALA A 16 -9.65 -14.76 0.86
CA ALA A 16 -10.62 -15.30 1.82
C ALA A 16 -11.91 -14.46 1.81
N ILE A 17 -11.80 -13.13 1.87
CA ILE A 17 -12.94 -12.22 1.79
C ILE A 17 -13.75 -12.43 0.50
N THR A 18 -13.08 -12.59 -0.64
CA THR A 18 -13.77 -12.85 -1.91
C THR A 18 -14.52 -14.19 -1.90
N ARG A 19 -13.92 -15.25 -1.33
CA ARG A 19 -14.58 -16.56 -1.18
C ARG A 19 -15.78 -16.48 -0.23
N ASP A 20 -15.63 -15.81 0.90
CA ASP A 20 -16.71 -15.63 1.87
C ASP A 20 -17.88 -14.86 1.25
N ARG A 21 -17.59 -13.84 0.44
CA ARG A 21 -18.62 -13.10 -0.30
C ARG A 21 -19.40 -14.00 -1.27
N ALA A 22 -18.69 -14.84 -2.03
CA ALA A 22 -19.34 -15.79 -2.95
C ALA A 22 -20.20 -16.82 -2.20
N ALA A 23 -19.76 -17.28 -1.02
CA ALA A 23 -20.55 -18.14 -0.16
C ALA A 23 -21.82 -17.46 0.35
N LEU A 24 -21.71 -16.19 0.79
CA LEU A 24 -22.85 -15.38 1.20
C LEU A 24 -23.85 -15.16 0.04
N GLU A 25 -23.37 -14.89 -1.18
CA GLU A 25 -24.25 -14.76 -2.35
C GLU A 25 -25.01 -16.05 -2.69
N LYS A 26 -24.38 -17.21 -2.50
CA LYS A 26 -25.05 -18.51 -2.66
C LYS A 26 -26.13 -18.71 -1.60
N GLN A 27 -25.82 -18.40 -0.33
CA GLN A 27 -26.79 -18.46 0.77
C GLN A 27 -27.96 -17.49 0.56
N GLU A 28 -27.69 -16.30 -0.01
CA GLU A 28 -28.71 -15.31 -0.34
C GLU A 28 -29.73 -15.89 -1.33
N LYS A 29 -29.24 -16.48 -2.42
CA LYS A 29 -30.09 -17.13 -3.42
C LYS A 29 -30.89 -18.30 -2.84
N GLN A 30 -30.29 -19.08 -1.94
CA GLN A 30 -30.99 -20.18 -1.26
C GLN A 30 -32.12 -19.67 -0.37
N LEU A 31 -31.86 -18.64 0.45
CA LEU A 31 -32.87 -18.00 1.29
C LEU A 31 -34.00 -17.39 0.45
N GLU A 32 -33.69 -16.75 -0.67
CA GLU A 32 -34.72 -16.22 -1.58
C GLU A 32 -35.64 -17.31 -2.15
N LEU A 33 -35.07 -18.47 -2.50
CA LEU A 33 -35.86 -19.62 -2.97
C LEU A 33 -36.72 -20.22 -1.85
N GLU A 34 -36.17 -20.30 -0.65
CA GLU A 34 -36.87 -20.83 0.52
C GLU A 34 -38.03 -19.92 0.95
N ILE A 35 -37.81 -18.60 0.99
CA ILE A 35 -38.87 -17.61 1.22
C ILE A 35 -39.99 -17.78 0.19
N LYS A 36 -39.65 -17.93 -1.10
CA LYS A 36 -40.65 -18.14 -2.16
C LYS A 36 -41.43 -19.44 -1.95
N LYS A 37 -40.78 -20.52 -1.50
CA LYS A 37 -41.46 -21.78 -1.19
C LYS A 37 -42.42 -21.63 0.00
N MET A 38 -41.95 -21.05 1.10
CA MET A 38 -42.76 -20.84 2.32
C MET A 38 -43.93 -19.86 2.08
N ALA A 39 -43.74 -18.89 1.18
CA ALA A 39 -44.80 -17.98 0.77
C ALA A 39 -45.92 -18.73 0.01
N LYS A 40 -45.56 -19.68 -0.87
CA LYS A 40 -46.55 -20.51 -1.58
C LYS A 40 -47.34 -21.42 -0.64
N THR A 41 -46.73 -21.90 0.44
CA THR A 41 -47.44 -22.71 1.46
C THR A 41 -48.24 -21.87 2.45
N GLY A 42 -48.23 -20.54 2.33
CA GLY A 42 -48.99 -19.63 3.19
C GLY A 42 -48.41 -19.44 4.61
N ASN A 43 -47.20 -19.95 4.89
CA ASN A 43 -46.60 -19.86 6.22
C ASN A 43 -45.92 -18.49 6.43
N LYS A 44 -46.72 -17.51 6.86
CA LYS A 44 -46.29 -16.11 7.06
C LYS A 44 -45.22 -15.95 8.16
N GLU A 45 -45.29 -16.73 9.23
CA GLU A 45 -44.32 -16.64 10.33
C GLU A 45 -42.92 -17.11 9.88
N ALA A 46 -42.85 -18.23 9.16
CA ALA A 46 -41.58 -18.70 8.58
C ALA A 46 -41.00 -17.68 7.59
N CYS A 47 -41.83 -17.11 6.70
CA CYS A 47 -41.41 -16.05 5.78
C CYS A 47 -40.83 -14.83 6.51
N LYS A 48 -41.43 -14.42 7.64
CA LYS A 48 -40.96 -13.28 8.43
C LYS A 48 -39.59 -13.53 9.05
N VAL A 49 -39.34 -14.73 9.55
CA VAL A 49 -38.02 -15.13 10.09
C VAL A 49 -36.97 -15.18 8.99
N LEU A 50 -37.26 -15.85 7.88
CA LEU A 50 -36.34 -15.98 6.74
C LEU A 50 -36.04 -14.61 6.11
N ALA A 51 -37.02 -13.71 6.01
CA ALA A 51 -36.80 -12.35 5.51
C ALA A 51 -35.86 -11.54 6.41
N LYS A 52 -35.97 -11.67 7.74
CA LYS A 52 -35.01 -11.05 8.67
C LYS A 52 -33.59 -11.60 8.45
N GLN A 53 -33.45 -12.91 8.28
CA GLN A 53 -32.16 -13.54 7.99
C GLN A 53 -31.58 -13.03 6.66
N LEU A 54 -32.41 -12.89 5.61
CA LEU A 54 -31.98 -12.34 4.33
C LEU A 54 -31.42 -10.92 4.45
N VAL A 55 -32.09 -10.04 5.22
CA VAL A 55 -31.61 -8.67 5.45
C VAL A 55 -30.29 -8.67 6.20
N GLN A 56 -30.14 -9.50 7.23
CA GLN A 56 -28.88 -9.64 7.98
C GLN A 56 -27.75 -10.14 7.08
N LEU A 57 -28.02 -11.14 6.24
CA LEU A 57 -27.07 -11.69 5.28
C LEU A 57 -26.62 -10.63 4.27
N ARG A 58 -27.56 -9.84 3.72
CA ARG A 58 -27.26 -8.72 2.82
C ARG A 58 -26.38 -7.67 3.51
N LYS A 59 -26.65 -7.35 4.77
CA LYS A 59 -25.83 -6.44 5.58
C LYS A 59 -24.41 -7.00 5.77
N GLN A 60 -24.29 -8.30 6.05
CA GLN A 60 -22.99 -8.97 6.18
C GLN A 60 -22.22 -8.95 4.86
N LYS A 61 -22.88 -9.27 3.72
CA LYS A 61 -22.31 -9.17 2.38
C LYS A 61 -21.80 -7.75 2.11
N ASN A 62 -22.60 -6.72 2.38
CA ASN A 62 -22.18 -5.32 2.21
C ASN A 62 -20.97 -4.96 3.08
N ARG A 63 -20.92 -5.45 4.31
CA ARG A 63 -19.75 -5.25 5.20
C ARG A 63 -18.47 -5.84 4.62
N THR A 64 -18.54 -6.92 3.83
CA THR A 64 -17.34 -7.50 3.19
C THR A 64 -16.66 -6.55 2.20
N TYR A 65 -17.39 -5.62 1.56
CA TYR A 65 -16.77 -4.61 0.68
C TYR A 65 -15.95 -3.59 1.48
N ALA A 66 -16.48 -3.12 2.61
CA ALA A 66 -15.76 -2.22 3.50
C ALA A 66 -14.49 -2.89 4.06
N VAL A 67 -14.59 -4.16 4.46
CA VAL A 67 -13.43 -4.94 4.94
C VAL A 67 -12.40 -5.12 3.82
N SER A 68 -12.83 -5.47 2.60
CA SER A 68 -11.96 -5.60 1.43
C SER A 68 -11.20 -4.30 1.11
N SER A 69 -11.89 -3.16 1.17
CA SER A 69 -11.27 -1.84 0.98
C SER A 69 -10.22 -1.57 2.06
N LYS A 70 -10.52 -1.88 3.32
CA LYS A 70 -9.58 -1.71 4.44
C LYS A 70 -8.32 -2.56 4.27
N VAL A 71 -8.45 -3.82 3.87
CA VAL A 71 -7.31 -4.71 3.56
C VAL A 71 -6.47 -4.17 2.40
N THR A 72 -7.12 -3.66 1.36
CA THR A 72 -6.44 -3.04 0.22
C THR A 72 -5.65 -1.79 0.64
N SER A 73 -6.24 -0.94 1.48
CA SER A 73 -5.56 0.23 2.05
C SER A 73 -4.33 -0.17 2.87
N MET A 74 -4.45 -1.18 3.74
CA MET A 74 -3.32 -1.72 4.51
C MET A 74 -2.22 -2.27 3.60
N SER A 75 -2.58 -2.93 2.49
CA SER A 75 -1.61 -3.40 1.50
C SER A 75 -0.84 -2.24 0.86
N THR A 76 -1.54 -1.16 0.50
CA THR A 76 -0.89 0.05 -0.03
C THR A 76 0.03 0.68 1.01
N GLN A 77 -0.43 0.82 2.26
CA GLN A 77 0.39 1.39 3.32
C GLN A 77 1.65 0.56 3.60
N THR A 78 1.53 -0.77 3.54
CA THR A 78 2.68 -1.69 3.64
C THR A 78 3.67 -1.49 2.49
N LYS A 79 3.20 -1.26 1.26
CA LYS A 79 4.07 -0.95 0.12
C LYS A 79 4.80 0.38 0.30
N VAL A 80 4.10 1.42 0.75
CA VAL A 80 4.70 2.72 1.04
C VAL A 80 5.80 2.57 2.11
N MET A 81 5.51 1.85 3.19
CA MET A 81 6.49 1.57 4.24
C MET A 81 7.72 0.81 3.71
N ASN A 82 7.54 -0.15 2.80
CA ASN A 82 8.66 -0.85 2.15
C ASN A 82 9.54 0.12 1.35
N SER A 83 8.93 0.98 0.54
CA SER A 83 9.65 1.99 -0.25
C SER A 83 10.39 2.98 0.66
N GLN A 84 9.75 3.43 1.73
CA GLN A 84 10.37 4.30 2.73
C GLN A 84 11.59 3.63 3.39
N MET A 85 11.47 2.36 3.77
CA MET A 85 12.56 1.60 4.38
C MET A 85 13.74 1.41 3.42
N LYS A 86 13.48 1.12 2.13
CA LYS A 86 14.52 1.06 1.10
C LYS A 86 15.21 2.40 0.89
N MET A 87 14.45 3.48 0.86
CA MET A 87 14.98 4.85 0.73
C MET A 87 15.84 5.21 1.94
N ALA A 88 15.40 4.91 3.16
CA ALA A 88 16.20 5.11 4.37
C ALA A 88 17.52 4.30 4.33
N GLY A 89 17.47 3.05 3.86
CA GLY A 89 18.66 2.24 3.63
C GLY A 89 19.62 2.88 2.62
N ALA A 90 19.10 3.33 1.47
CA ALA A 90 19.88 4.01 0.44
C ALA A 90 20.48 5.33 0.93
N MET A 91 19.71 6.15 1.65
CA MET A 91 20.17 7.40 2.26
C MET A 91 21.27 7.12 3.29
N SER A 92 21.13 6.07 4.10
CA SER A 92 22.17 5.66 5.05
C SER A 92 23.47 5.29 4.34
N THR A 93 23.40 4.52 3.24
CA THR A 93 24.59 4.21 2.42
C THR A 93 25.19 5.46 1.77
N THR A 94 24.37 6.35 1.21
CA THR A 94 24.84 7.59 0.60
C THR A 94 25.50 8.49 1.63
N ALA A 95 24.93 8.64 2.82
CA ALA A 95 25.51 9.42 3.92
C ALA A 95 26.87 8.85 4.35
N LYS A 96 27.01 7.53 4.45
CA LYS A 96 28.30 6.88 4.73
C LYS A 96 29.31 7.14 3.62
N THR A 97 28.90 7.07 2.35
CA THR A 97 29.77 7.36 1.21
C THR A 97 30.19 8.82 1.19
N MET A 98 29.27 9.76 1.42
CA MET A 98 29.59 11.19 1.51
C MET A 98 30.53 11.48 2.68
N GLN A 99 30.35 10.83 3.83
CA GLN A 99 31.27 10.96 4.95
C GLN A 99 32.67 10.42 4.61
N ALA A 100 32.75 9.29 3.89
CA ALA A 100 34.02 8.73 3.43
C ALA A 100 34.71 9.62 2.39
N VAL A 101 33.95 10.23 1.46
CA VAL A 101 34.45 11.22 0.50
C VAL A 101 34.96 12.45 1.24
N ASN A 102 34.20 12.98 2.21
CA ASN A 102 34.62 14.14 3.01
C ASN A 102 35.92 13.88 3.79
N LYS A 103 36.12 12.66 4.30
CA LYS A 103 37.37 12.26 4.98
C LYS A 103 38.56 12.06 4.04
N LYS A 104 38.32 11.74 2.77
CA LYS A 104 39.36 11.54 1.74
C LYS A 104 39.60 12.78 0.88
N MET A 105 38.79 13.83 1.04
CA MET A 105 38.97 15.10 0.38
C MET A 105 40.17 15.80 1.01
N ASP A 106 41.27 15.82 0.27
CA ASP A 106 42.52 16.43 0.71
C ASP A 106 42.38 17.96 0.64
N PRO A 107 42.31 18.68 1.78
CA PRO A 107 42.04 20.11 1.79
C PRO A 107 43.07 20.90 0.98
N GLN A 108 44.30 20.39 0.83
CA GLN A 108 45.31 21.01 -0.01
C GLN A 108 44.97 20.93 -1.50
N LYS A 109 44.49 19.79 -1.99
CA LYS A 109 44.10 19.65 -3.41
C LYS A 109 42.88 20.48 -3.73
N THR A 110 41.89 20.52 -2.84
CA THR A 110 40.69 21.34 -3.03
C THR A 110 41.03 22.83 -3.04
N LEU A 111 41.94 23.29 -2.16
CA LEU A 111 42.41 24.68 -2.16
C LEU A 111 43.16 25.04 -3.45
N GLN A 112 44.00 24.13 -3.94
CA GLN A 112 44.76 24.32 -5.17
C GLN A 112 43.85 24.37 -6.40
N THR A 113 42.81 23.53 -6.45
CA THR A 113 41.77 23.59 -7.50
C THR A 113 40.98 24.90 -7.42
N MET A 114 40.64 25.38 -6.22
CA MET A 114 39.95 26.66 -6.02
C MET A 114 40.79 27.86 -6.47
N GLN A 115 42.09 27.88 -6.16
CA GLN A 115 43.02 28.92 -6.63
C GLN A 115 43.16 28.89 -8.16
N ASN A 116 43.28 27.72 -8.76
CA ASN A 116 43.38 27.59 -10.21
C ASN A 116 42.08 28.05 -10.90
N PHE A 117 40.93 27.74 -10.30
CA PHE A 117 39.63 28.20 -10.79
C PHE A 117 39.51 29.73 -10.71
N GLN A 118 39.88 30.35 -9.58
CA GLN A 118 39.89 31.82 -9.46
C GLN A 118 40.82 32.49 -10.49
N LYS A 119 42.00 31.93 -10.73
CA LYS A 119 42.93 32.45 -11.74
C LYS A 119 42.37 32.38 -13.17
N GLU A 120 41.74 31.25 -13.53
CA GLU A 120 41.13 31.11 -14.85
C GLU A 120 39.87 31.98 -14.99
N ASN A 121 39.09 32.18 -13.93
CA ASN A 121 37.93 33.06 -13.96
C ASN A 121 38.33 34.54 -14.09
N MET A 122 39.38 34.98 -13.38
CA MET A 122 39.94 36.33 -13.54
C MET A 122 40.51 36.54 -14.95
N LYS A 123 41.13 35.52 -15.55
CA LYS A 123 41.56 35.60 -16.96
C LYS A 123 40.37 35.76 -17.89
N MET A 124 39.27 35.02 -17.68
CA MET A 124 38.06 35.16 -18.48
C MET A 124 37.47 36.57 -18.35
N GLU A 125 37.31 37.10 -17.14
CA GLU A 125 36.82 38.47 -16.91
C GLU A 125 37.74 39.51 -17.57
N MET A 126 39.07 39.37 -17.47
CA MET A 126 40.01 40.28 -18.14
C MET A 126 39.98 40.19 -19.67
N THR A 127 39.59 39.05 -20.24
CA THR A 127 39.38 38.91 -21.69
C THR A 127 38.00 39.36 -22.15
N GLU A 128 37.02 39.49 -21.25
CA GLU A 128 35.70 40.07 -21.55
C GLU A 128 35.71 41.61 -21.39
N GLU A 129 36.62 42.19 -20.61
CA GLU A 129 36.80 43.64 -20.42
C GLU A 129 37.83 44.30 -21.38
N MET A 130 38.49 43.54 -22.28
CA MET A 130 39.30 44.07 -23.39
C MET A 130 38.53 44.07 -24.72
#